data_AF-A0A9E1UQY1-F1
#
_entry.id   AF-A0A9E1UQY1-F1
#
_cell.length_a   1.000
_cell.length_b   1.000
_cell.length_c   1.000
_cell.angle_alpha   90.00
_cell.angle_beta   90.00
_cell.angle_gamma   90.00
#
_symmetry.space_group_name_H-M   'P 1'
#
loop_
_entity.id
_entity.type
_entity.pdbx_description
1 polymer ?
#
loop_
_entity_poly.entity_id
_entity_poly.type
_entity_poly.pdbx_seq_one_letter_code
_entity_poly.pdbx_strand_id
1 'polypeptide(L)'
;MAVRDGGTLWVCDFDGTLYRGWLARFTHGISNTDLFWQVFLRCPGWQRRWRLLKGGHRVHALHRRLLQQRRAGAISSGEVDAQCVQALRQLFCQEANEWQIQHAGEALARGFAPQAATVLQRWLGPTDRVLVLSKAFMPVLLPACLHLSALLNRPVDVVGNRLTGDDGVLRSEDKQRELQAFLEGYSCARAVVIGDTEEDIGMHRTLTDLGIASRLVAMSPKDPRIRAEADLVLPSWRHAMEHPFGE
;
A
#
# COMPACT_ATOMS: atom_id res chain seq x y z
N MET A 1 3.26 16.17 -28.98
CA MET A 1 2.84 15.77 -27.62
C MET A 1 1.89 16.82 -27.10
N ALA A 2 0.67 16.44 -26.70
CA ALA A 2 -0.25 17.39 -26.07
C ALA A 2 0.39 17.90 -24.77
N VAL A 3 0.42 19.22 -24.57
CA VAL A 3 0.80 19.82 -23.29
C VAL A 3 -0.28 19.40 -22.29
N ARG A 4 0.08 18.54 -21.34
CA ARG A 4 -0.83 18.13 -20.28
C ARG A 4 -0.82 19.24 -19.22
N ASP A 5 -1.94 19.93 -19.07
CA ASP A 5 -2.17 20.85 -17.95
C ASP A 5 -2.34 20.05 -16.65
N GLY A 6 -1.64 20.46 -15.58
CA GLY A 6 -1.79 19.86 -14.25
C GLY A 6 -0.51 19.82 -13.42
N GLY A 7 -0.64 19.64 -12.10
CA GLY A 7 0.48 19.41 -11.19
C GLY A 7 1.07 18.01 -11.29
N THR A 8 1.82 17.62 -10.26
CA THR A 8 2.40 16.28 -10.11
C THR A 8 1.40 15.32 -9.47
N LEU A 9 1.23 14.14 -10.05
CA LEU A 9 0.56 13.02 -9.39
C LEU A 9 1.56 12.22 -8.55
N TRP A 10 1.34 12.14 -7.24
CA TRP A 10 2.14 11.35 -6.32
C TRP A 10 1.42 10.04 -6.01
N VAL A 11 1.84 8.95 -6.65
CA VAL A 11 1.30 7.61 -6.42
C VAL A 11 2.16 6.91 -5.38
N CYS A 12 1.60 6.63 -4.21
CA CYS A 12 2.33 6.00 -3.12
C CYS A 12 1.76 4.62 -2.83
N ASP A 13 2.62 3.61 -2.74
CA ASP A 13 2.25 2.41 -2.00
C ASP A 13 2.17 2.71 -0.49
N PHE A 14 1.46 1.86 0.24
CA PHE A 14 1.26 2.02 1.68
C PHE A 14 2.22 1.16 2.49
N ASP A 15 2.17 -0.16 2.34
CA ASP A 15 2.95 -1.10 3.15
C ASP A 15 4.44 -1.04 2.78
N GLY A 16 5.33 -1.00 3.77
CA GLY A 16 6.77 -0.84 3.49
C GLY A 16 7.21 0.53 2.96
N THR A 17 6.26 1.38 2.54
CA THR A 17 6.51 2.74 2.03
C THR A 17 6.06 3.82 2.99
N LEU A 18 4.75 4.04 3.14
CA LEU A 18 4.17 5.05 4.05
C LEU A 18 3.95 4.50 5.46
N TYR A 19 3.63 3.22 5.56
CA TYR A 19 3.28 2.55 6.80
C TYR A 19 4.52 1.98 7.49
N ARG A 20 4.66 2.31 8.77
CA ARG A 20 5.70 1.72 9.63
C ARG A 20 5.13 0.57 10.46
N GLY A 21 3.89 0.70 10.92
CA GLY A 21 3.25 -0.25 11.81
C GLY A 21 3.70 -0.13 13.27
N TRP A 22 2.82 -0.59 14.16
CA TRP A 22 3.05 -0.55 15.60
C TRP A 22 3.85 -1.76 16.04
N LEU A 23 3.72 -2.86 15.30
CA LEU A 23 4.46 -4.10 15.49
C LEU A 23 5.51 -4.30 14.41
N ALA A 24 6.06 -3.22 13.84
CA ALA A 24 7.03 -3.24 12.73
C ALA A 24 8.14 -4.30 12.86
N ARG A 25 8.60 -4.54 14.10
CA ARG A 25 9.65 -5.51 14.44
C ARG A 25 9.22 -6.98 14.26
N PHE A 26 7.92 -7.25 14.27
CA PHE A 26 7.32 -8.58 14.14
C PHE A 26 6.54 -8.75 12.83
N THR A 27 5.87 -7.69 12.37
CA THR A 27 4.99 -7.70 11.20
C THR A 27 5.64 -7.09 9.96
N HIS A 28 6.89 -6.66 10.06
CA HIS A 28 7.69 -6.11 8.95
C HIS A 28 7.04 -4.92 8.23
N GLY A 29 6.16 -4.20 8.93
CA GLY A 29 5.45 -3.05 8.37
C GLY A 29 4.33 -3.43 7.39
N ILE A 30 3.68 -4.58 7.59
CA ILE A 30 2.51 -5.02 6.80
C ILE A 30 1.24 -4.72 7.58
N SER A 31 0.45 -3.76 7.11
CA SER A 31 -0.72 -3.24 7.82
C SER A 31 -1.82 -4.27 8.00
N ASN A 32 -2.00 -5.19 7.04
CA ASN A 32 -2.98 -6.27 7.14
C ASN A 32 -2.66 -7.24 8.30
N THR A 33 -1.37 -7.39 8.65
CA THR A 33 -0.96 -8.21 9.80
C THR A 33 -1.22 -7.47 11.12
N ASP A 34 -0.94 -6.17 11.17
CA ASP A 34 -1.29 -5.34 12.33
C ASP A 34 -2.82 -5.32 12.54
N LEU A 35 -3.61 -5.27 11.46
CA LEU A 35 -5.07 -5.34 11.51
C LEU A 35 -5.54 -6.66 12.15
N PHE A 36 -4.95 -7.80 11.76
CA PHE A 36 -5.27 -9.09 12.36
C PHE A 36 -5.14 -9.06 13.88
N TRP A 37 -4.05 -8.50 14.40
CA TRP A 37 -3.83 -8.40 15.84
C TRP A 37 -4.81 -7.43 16.51
N GLN A 38 -5.09 -6.29 15.90
CA GLN A 38 -6.05 -5.33 16.45
C GLN A 38 -7.47 -5.89 16.49
N VAL A 39 -7.87 -6.69 15.48
CA VAL A 39 -9.14 -7.44 15.47
C VAL A 39 -9.14 -8.51 16.55
N PHE A 40 -8.06 -9.29 16.68
CA PHE A 40 -7.93 -10.32 17.72
C PHE A 40 -8.11 -9.73 19.13
N LEU A 41 -7.44 -8.62 19.44
CA LEU A 41 -7.54 -7.95 20.73
C LEU A 41 -8.96 -7.44 21.04
N ARG A 42 -9.69 -7.00 20.01
CA ARG A 42 -11.08 -6.51 20.09
C ARG A 42 -12.14 -7.60 19.96
N CYS A 43 -11.73 -8.85 19.76
CA CYS A 43 -12.66 -9.95 19.62
C CYS A 43 -13.24 -10.36 20.99
N PRO A 44 -14.56 -10.33 21.22
CA PRO A 44 -15.15 -10.77 22.48
C PRO A 44 -15.20 -12.29 22.52
N GLY A 45 -14.83 -12.84 23.68
CA GLY A 45 -14.93 -14.27 23.96
C GLY A 45 -13.73 -15.07 23.46
N TRP A 46 -13.33 -16.05 24.29
CA TRP A 46 -12.17 -16.89 24.02
C TRP A 46 -12.34 -17.80 22.80
N GLN A 47 -13.56 -18.29 22.55
CA GLN A 47 -13.84 -19.18 21.42
C GLN A 47 -13.57 -18.52 20.06
N ARG A 48 -14.03 -17.28 19.86
CA ARG A 48 -13.79 -16.55 18.60
C ARG A 48 -12.31 -16.18 18.45
N ARG A 49 -11.66 -15.73 19.53
CA ARG A 49 -10.20 -15.51 19.57
C ARG A 49 -9.42 -16.75 19.15
N TRP A 50 -9.81 -17.93 19.63
CA TRP A 50 -9.18 -19.19 19.24
C TRP A 50 -9.37 -19.49 17.75
N ARG A 51 -10.57 -19.26 17.19
CA ARG A 51 -10.82 -19.45 15.76
C ARG A 51 -10.02 -18.47 14.91
N LEU A 52 -9.90 -17.21 15.32
CA LEU A 52 -9.01 -16.23 14.70
C LEU A 52 -7.56 -16.69 14.72
N LEU A 53 -7.04 -17.16 15.86
CA LEU A 53 -5.66 -17.69 15.95
C LEU A 53 -5.45 -18.90 15.03
N LYS A 54 -6.40 -19.84 15.03
CA LYS A 54 -6.35 -21.02 14.14
C LYS A 54 -6.37 -20.60 12.66
N GLY A 55 -7.18 -19.60 12.32
CA GLY A 55 -7.22 -18.98 11.00
C GLY A 55 -5.90 -18.31 10.62
N GLY A 56 -5.36 -17.46 11.50
CA GLY A 56 -4.08 -16.80 11.31
C GLY A 56 -2.93 -17.79 11.15
N HIS A 57 -2.92 -18.90 11.91
CA HIS A 57 -1.96 -19.98 11.72
C HIS A 57 -2.10 -20.67 10.37
N ARG A 58 -3.33 -20.86 9.85
CA ARG A 58 -3.56 -21.39 8.50
C ARG A 58 -3.04 -20.44 7.43
N VAL A 59 -3.27 -19.13 7.56
CA VAL A 59 -2.71 -18.11 6.66
C VAL A 59 -1.17 -18.15 6.71
N HIS A 60 -0.58 -18.26 7.90
CA HIS A 60 0.87 -18.38 8.04
C HIS A 60 1.43 -19.65 7.39
N ALA A 61 0.75 -20.79 7.57
CA ALA A 61 1.12 -22.05 6.91
C ALA A 61 1.01 -21.94 5.38
N LEU A 62 -0.05 -21.29 4.88
CA LEU A 62 -0.22 -20.98 3.45
C LEU A 62 0.95 -20.12 2.95
N HIS A 63 1.27 -19.02 3.65
CA HIS A 63 2.39 -18.14 3.28
C HIS A 63 3.71 -18.91 3.17
N ARG A 64 4.03 -19.78 4.15
CA ARG A 64 5.25 -20.61 4.09
C ARG A 64 5.28 -21.55 2.88
N ARG A 65 4.14 -22.18 2.55
CA ARG A 65 4.01 -23.04 1.37
C ARG A 65 4.19 -22.24 0.07
N LEU A 66 3.58 -21.07 -0.01
CA LEU A 66 3.70 -20.19 -1.18
C LEU A 66 5.12 -19.65 -1.36
N LEU A 67 5.83 -19.32 -0.27
CA LEU A 67 7.24 -18.94 -0.33
C LEU A 67 8.13 -20.08 -0.87
N GLN A 68 7.83 -21.34 -0.56
CA GLN A 68 8.54 -22.48 -1.15
C GLN A 68 8.29 -22.57 -2.67
N GLN A 69 7.05 -22.38 -3.11
CA GLN A 69 6.70 -22.35 -4.54
C GLN A 69 7.37 -21.18 -5.27
N ARG A 70 7.42 -19.98 -4.64
CA ARG A 70 8.14 -18.82 -5.16
C ARG A 70 9.63 -19.11 -5.31
N ARG A 71 10.27 -19.73 -4.31
CA ARG A 71 11.69 -20.12 -4.39
C ARG A 71 11.97 -21.12 -5.50
N ALA A 72 10.99 -21.98 -5.80
CA ALA A 72 11.04 -22.90 -6.93
C ALA A 72 10.69 -22.23 -8.28
N GLY A 73 10.40 -20.93 -8.31
CA GLY A 73 10.03 -20.18 -9.52
C GLY A 73 8.61 -20.46 -10.03
N ALA A 74 7.77 -21.17 -9.27
CA ALA A 74 6.45 -21.59 -9.72
C ALA A 74 5.38 -20.48 -9.65
N ILE A 75 5.57 -19.49 -8.77
CA ILE A 75 4.67 -18.33 -8.61
C ILE A 75 5.47 -17.05 -8.35
N SER A 76 4.89 -15.91 -8.71
CA SER A 76 5.47 -14.57 -8.49
C SER A 76 5.33 -14.11 -7.02
N SER A 77 6.04 -13.05 -6.62
CA SER A 77 5.85 -12.45 -5.29
C SER A 77 4.45 -11.87 -5.12
N GLY A 78 3.96 -11.16 -6.14
CA GLY A 78 2.62 -10.57 -6.12
C GLY A 78 1.49 -11.58 -5.94
N GLU A 79 1.65 -12.79 -6.49
CA GLU A 79 0.70 -13.90 -6.32
C GLU A 79 0.72 -14.48 -4.89
N VAL A 80 1.91 -14.57 -4.26
CA VAL A 80 2.02 -14.95 -2.84
C VAL A 80 1.21 -13.99 -1.97
N ASP A 81 1.39 -12.69 -2.20
CA ASP A 81 0.71 -11.65 -1.43
C ASP A 81 -0.80 -11.67 -1.66
N ALA A 82 -1.24 -11.77 -2.92
CA ALA A 82 -2.66 -11.80 -3.27
C ALA A 82 -3.39 -12.97 -2.61
N GLN A 83 -2.81 -14.18 -2.62
CA GLN A 83 -3.41 -15.34 -1.96
C GLN A 83 -3.45 -15.19 -0.43
N CYS A 84 -2.41 -14.60 0.17
CA CYS A 84 -2.40 -14.35 1.62
C CYS A 84 -3.44 -13.30 2.03
N VAL A 85 -3.57 -12.22 1.25
CA VAL A 85 -4.60 -11.18 1.46
C VAL A 85 -6.00 -11.77 1.29
N GLN A 86 -6.24 -12.59 0.26
CA GLN A 86 -7.52 -13.26 0.08
C GLN A 86 -7.87 -14.20 1.25
N ALA A 87 -6.89 -14.96 1.76
CA ALA A 87 -7.10 -15.83 2.91
C ALA A 87 -7.39 -15.03 4.21
N LEU A 88 -6.71 -13.89 4.41
CA LEU A 88 -7.01 -12.98 5.53
C LEU A 88 -8.39 -12.36 5.40
N ARG A 89 -8.78 -11.94 4.19
CA ARG A 89 -10.13 -11.42 3.91
C ARG A 89 -11.19 -12.44 4.31
N GLN A 90 -11.07 -13.68 3.84
CA GLN A 90 -12.00 -14.76 4.18
C GLN A 90 -12.07 -14.98 5.69
N LEU A 91 -10.93 -14.96 6.38
CA LEU A 91 -10.90 -15.09 7.84
C LEU A 91 -11.65 -13.96 8.54
N PHE A 92 -11.44 -12.71 8.12
CA PHE A 92 -12.14 -11.57 8.71
C PHE A 92 -13.65 -11.66 8.48
N CYS A 93 -14.09 -11.98 7.26
CA CYS A 93 -15.52 -12.13 6.95
C CYS A 93 -16.19 -13.25 7.77
N GLN A 94 -15.45 -14.29 8.17
CA GLN A 94 -15.99 -15.41 8.93
C GLN A 94 -16.01 -15.16 10.45
N GLU A 95 -14.98 -14.50 10.98
CA GLU A 95 -14.71 -14.51 12.42
C GLU A 95 -14.80 -13.14 13.09
N ALA A 96 -14.90 -12.06 12.32
CA ALA A 96 -15.03 -10.69 12.82
C ALA A 96 -16.24 -10.00 12.18
N ASN A 97 -16.91 -9.14 12.95
CA ASN A 97 -17.94 -8.28 12.38
C ASN A 97 -17.32 -6.98 11.84
N GLU A 98 -18.08 -6.28 11.00
CA GLU A 98 -17.65 -5.05 10.34
C GLU A 98 -17.21 -3.97 11.34
N TRP A 99 -17.98 -3.77 12.42
CA TRP A 99 -17.66 -2.78 13.45
C TRP A 99 -16.29 -3.02 14.09
N GLN A 100 -15.96 -4.28 14.41
CA GLN A 100 -14.68 -4.66 14.99
C GLN A 100 -13.51 -4.40 14.05
N ILE A 101 -13.70 -4.72 12.77
CA ILE A 101 -12.69 -4.51 11.74
C ILE A 101 -12.46 -3.01 11.53
N GLN A 102 -13.53 -2.23 11.45
CA GLN A 102 -13.45 -0.78 11.30
C GLN A 102 -12.71 -0.14 12.48
N HIS A 103 -13.08 -0.45 13.72
CA HIS A 103 -12.40 0.06 14.92
C HIS A 103 -10.95 -0.42 15.03
N ALA A 104 -10.66 -1.64 14.57
CA ALA A 104 -9.30 -2.15 14.51
C ALA A 104 -8.45 -1.37 13.49
N GLY A 105 -9.02 -1.04 12.32
CA GLY A 105 -8.36 -0.23 11.30
C GLY A 105 -8.13 1.22 11.74
N GLU A 106 -9.11 1.85 12.38
CA GLU A 106 -8.98 3.20 12.96
C GLU A 106 -7.86 3.29 13.99
N ALA A 107 -7.66 2.25 14.80
CA ALA A 107 -6.56 2.20 15.75
C ALA A 107 -5.17 2.20 15.08
N LEU A 108 -5.10 1.83 13.79
CA LEU A 108 -3.86 1.83 13.01
C LEU A 108 -3.63 3.12 12.21
N ALA A 109 -4.57 4.08 12.25
CA ALA A 109 -4.52 5.31 11.45
C ALA A 109 -3.22 6.12 11.65
N ARG A 110 -2.60 6.03 12.83
CA ARG A 110 -1.36 6.73 13.18
C ARG A 110 -0.09 5.90 12.93
N GLY A 111 -0.20 4.74 12.27
CA GLY A 111 0.92 3.84 12.01
C GLY A 111 1.90 4.29 10.91
N PHE A 112 1.75 5.51 10.39
CA PHE A 112 2.64 6.08 9.38
C PHE A 112 4.08 6.28 9.88
N ALA A 113 5.02 6.26 8.95
CA ALA A 113 6.33 6.86 9.18
C ALA A 113 6.18 8.39 9.33
N PRO A 114 6.45 9.00 10.49
CA PRO A 114 6.22 10.44 10.70
C PRO A 114 6.98 11.32 9.71
N GLN A 115 8.17 10.86 9.30
CA GLN A 115 9.01 11.55 8.31
C GLN A 115 8.39 11.57 6.91
N ALA A 116 7.54 10.60 6.56
CA ALA A 116 6.91 10.54 5.25
C ALA A 116 6.03 11.77 5.00
N ALA A 117 5.18 12.12 5.98
CA ALA A 117 4.31 13.29 5.87
C ALA A 117 5.13 14.59 5.74
N THR A 118 6.18 14.75 6.56
CA THR A 118 7.06 15.93 6.48
C THR A 118 7.78 16.05 5.14
N VAL A 119 8.26 14.94 4.59
CA VAL A 119 8.92 14.93 3.28
C VAL A 119 7.93 15.26 2.18
N LEU A 120 6.78 14.56 2.13
CA LEU A 120 5.75 14.80 1.15
C LEU A 120 5.25 16.25 1.20
N GLN A 121 5.02 16.81 2.38
CA GLN A 121 4.61 18.20 2.53
C GLN A 121 5.61 19.19 1.93
N ARG A 122 6.92 18.91 2.01
CA ARG A 122 7.96 19.74 1.40
C ARG A 122 8.03 19.58 -0.12
N TRP A 123 7.79 18.37 -0.61
CA TRP A 123 7.86 18.06 -2.04
C TRP A 123 6.61 18.47 -2.83
N LEU A 124 5.45 18.46 -2.17
CA LEU A 124 4.17 18.71 -2.82
C LEU A 124 4.01 20.17 -3.24
N GLY A 125 3.86 20.40 -4.54
CA GLY A 125 3.44 21.67 -5.10
C GLY A 125 1.96 21.99 -4.80
N PRO A 126 1.52 23.25 -5.01
CA PRO A 126 0.14 23.67 -4.74
C PRO A 126 -0.93 22.93 -5.53
N THR A 127 -0.61 22.48 -6.74
CA THR A 127 -1.54 21.80 -7.66
C THR A 127 -1.37 20.28 -7.69
N ASP A 128 -0.46 19.75 -6.88
CA ASP A 128 -0.15 18.33 -6.84
C ASP A 128 -1.27 17.52 -6.17
N ARG A 129 -1.42 16.27 -6.60
CA ARG A 129 -2.35 15.31 -5.98
C ARG A 129 -1.60 14.12 -5.40
N VAL A 130 -2.18 13.52 -4.37
CA VAL A 130 -1.65 12.31 -3.74
C VAL A 130 -2.68 11.19 -3.88
N LEU A 131 -2.24 10.07 -4.44
CA LEU A 131 -2.98 8.83 -4.53
C LEU A 131 -2.23 7.76 -3.73
N VAL A 132 -2.91 7.15 -2.75
CA VAL A 132 -2.42 5.93 -2.10
C VAL A 132 -3.06 4.74 -2.78
N LEU A 133 -2.24 3.91 -3.44
CA LEU A 133 -2.68 2.73 -4.18
C LEU A 133 -1.98 1.49 -3.61
N SER A 134 -2.70 0.68 -2.81
CA SER A 134 -2.10 -0.42 -2.06
C SER A 134 -3.01 -1.63 -1.89
N LYS A 135 -2.40 -2.80 -1.63
CA LYS A 135 -3.14 -4.04 -1.32
C LYS A 135 -3.62 -4.12 0.13
N ALA A 136 -3.35 -3.11 0.95
CA ALA A 136 -3.93 -3.00 2.28
C ALA A 136 -5.46 -2.90 2.21
N PHE A 137 -6.14 -3.37 3.26
CA PHE A 137 -7.60 -3.30 3.30
C PHE A 137 -8.12 -1.87 3.55
N MET A 138 -9.25 -1.52 2.94
CA MET A 138 -9.88 -0.21 3.06
C MET A 138 -10.16 0.24 4.51
N PRO A 139 -10.57 -0.63 5.45
CA PRO A 139 -10.70 -0.24 6.86
C PRO A 139 -9.40 0.26 7.49
N VAL A 140 -8.23 -0.11 6.96
CA VAL A 140 -6.94 0.44 7.38
C VAL A 140 -6.63 1.71 6.60
N LEU A 141 -6.75 1.63 5.27
CA LEU A 141 -6.35 2.71 4.37
C LEU A 141 -7.17 3.98 4.55
N LEU A 142 -8.49 3.88 4.70
CA LEU A 142 -9.37 5.05 4.85
C LEU A 142 -8.99 5.94 6.05
N PRO A 143 -8.97 5.43 7.30
CA PRO A 143 -8.63 6.27 8.44
C PRO A 143 -7.15 6.72 8.40
N ALA A 144 -6.26 5.91 7.84
CA ALA A 144 -4.87 6.31 7.62
C ALA A 144 -4.77 7.48 6.63
N CYS A 145 -5.36 7.37 5.44
CA CYS A 145 -5.33 8.43 4.43
C CYS A 145 -6.07 9.69 4.88
N LEU A 146 -7.13 9.58 5.69
CA LEU A 146 -7.76 10.74 6.34
C LEU A 146 -6.78 11.46 7.27
N HIS A 147 -6.01 10.71 8.07
CA HIS A 147 -4.97 11.28 8.92
C HIS A 147 -3.85 11.93 8.10
N LEU A 148 -3.38 11.27 7.04
CA LEU A 148 -2.37 11.81 6.13
C LEU A 148 -2.87 13.09 5.44
N SER A 149 -4.12 13.09 4.98
CA SER A 149 -4.78 14.25 4.37
C SER A 149 -4.77 15.46 5.31
N ALA A 150 -5.08 15.25 6.60
CA ALA A 150 -5.00 16.30 7.61
C ALA A 150 -3.56 16.80 7.82
N LEU A 151 -2.56 15.91 7.82
CA LEU A 151 -1.15 16.28 7.98
C LEU A 151 -0.61 17.08 6.78
N LEU A 152 -1.04 16.73 5.57
CA LEU A 152 -0.64 17.39 4.34
C LEU A 152 -1.48 18.65 4.03
N ASN A 153 -2.54 18.89 4.80
CA ASN A 153 -3.57 19.91 4.55
C ASN A 153 -4.10 19.86 3.10
N ARG A 154 -4.38 18.64 2.60
CA ARG A 154 -4.95 18.43 1.27
C ARG A 154 -5.62 17.06 1.14
N PRO A 155 -6.56 16.87 0.19
CA PRO A 155 -7.14 15.56 -0.09
C PRO A 155 -6.08 14.52 -0.48
N VAL A 156 -6.28 13.29 -0.01
CA VAL A 156 -5.50 12.11 -0.42
C VAL A 156 -6.50 11.11 -1.00
N ASP A 157 -6.38 10.84 -2.29
CA ASP A 157 -7.16 9.81 -2.96
C ASP A 157 -6.63 8.43 -2.55
N VAL A 158 -7.50 7.42 -2.47
CA VAL A 158 -7.14 6.12 -1.94
C VAL A 158 -7.82 4.98 -2.68
N VAL A 159 -7.02 3.98 -3.04
CA VAL A 159 -7.47 2.73 -3.66
C VAL A 159 -6.82 1.57 -2.92
N GLY A 160 -7.65 0.60 -2.54
CA GLY A 160 -7.18 -0.63 -1.93
C GLY A 160 -8.25 -1.69 -1.79
N ASN A 161 -7.95 -2.74 -1.03
CA ASN A 161 -8.77 -3.93 -1.00
C ASN A 161 -10.03 -3.76 -0.14
N ARG A 162 -11.21 -4.00 -0.73
CA ARG A 162 -12.47 -4.06 0.01
C ARG A 162 -12.61 -5.42 0.68
N LEU A 163 -13.19 -5.46 1.87
CA LEU A 163 -13.51 -6.71 2.55
C LEU A 163 -14.86 -7.28 2.09
N THR A 164 -15.80 -6.38 1.79
CA THR A 164 -17.14 -6.68 1.25
C THR A 164 -17.20 -6.41 -0.26
N GLY A 165 -18.10 -7.11 -0.97
CA GLY A 165 -18.27 -7.02 -2.43
C GLY A 165 -17.71 -8.22 -3.20
N ASP A 166 -18.18 -8.42 -4.43
CA ASP A 166 -17.70 -9.49 -5.33
C ASP A 166 -16.38 -9.14 -6.01
N ASP A 167 -15.93 -7.89 -5.85
CA ASP A 167 -14.64 -7.44 -6.36
C ASP A 167 -13.52 -8.27 -5.72
N GLY A 168 -12.64 -8.80 -6.57
CA GLY A 168 -11.50 -9.60 -6.16
C GLY A 168 -10.49 -8.80 -5.33
N VAL A 169 -9.50 -9.49 -4.76
CA VAL A 169 -8.34 -8.84 -4.15
C VAL A 169 -7.43 -8.31 -5.25
N LEU A 170 -7.02 -7.05 -5.14
CA LEU A 170 -6.05 -6.38 -5.99
C LEU A 170 -4.78 -7.22 -6.14
N ARG A 171 -4.52 -7.65 -7.37
CA ARG A 171 -3.27 -8.23 -7.84
C ARG A 171 -2.38 -7.15 -8.44
N SER A 172 -1.17 -7.52 -8.84
CA SER A 172 -0.20 -6.58 -9.44
C SER A 172 -0.74 -5.89 -10.69
N GLU A 173 -1.45 -6.62 -11.56
CA GLU A 173 -2.10 -6.08 -12.75
C GLU A 173 -3.27 -5.15 -12.41
N ASP A 174 -3.92 -5.37 -11.25
CA ASP A 174 -5.05 -4.54 -10.84
C ASP A 174 -4.57 -3.16 -10.38
N LYS A 175 -3.38 -3.01 -9.76
CA LYS A 175 -2.81 -1.68 -9.45
C LYS A 175 -2.66 -0.81 -10.71
N GLN A 176 -2.23 -1.39 -11.83
CA GLN A 176 -2.08 -0.68 -13.09
C GLN A 176 -3.45 -0.28 -13.66
N ARG A 177 -4.42 -1.20 -13.62
CA ARG A 177 -5.80 -0.93 -14.07
C ARG A 177 -6.45 0.18 -13.24
N GLU A 178 -6.32 0.13 -11.92
CA GLU A 178 -6.84 1.15 -11.00
C GLU A 178 -6.17 2.51 -11.23
N LEU A 179 -4.85 2.53 -11.49
CA LEU A 179 -4.15 3.77 -11.84
C LEU A 179 -4.66 4.35 -13.17
N GLN A 180 -4.87 3.50 -14.18
CA GLN A 180 -5.45 3.93 -15.46
C GLN A 180 -6.86 4.48 -15.26
N ALA A 181 -7.73 3.78 -14.53
CA ALA A 181 -9.09 4.23 -14.22
C ALA A 181 -9.08 5.56 -13.46
N PHE A 182 -8.15 5.77 -12.53
CA PHE A 182 -7.98 7.04 -11.85
C PHE A 182 -7.60 8.17 -12.82
N LEU A 183 -6.73 7.89 -13.79
CA LEU A 183 -6.28 8.85 -14.80
C LEU A 183 -7.34 9.16 -15.87
N GLU A 184 -8.39 8.35 -16.04
CA GLU A 184 -9.53 8.69 -16.91
C GLU A 184 -10.26 9.94 -16.42
N GLY A 185 -10.28 10.18 -15.11
CA GLY A 185 -10.87 11.36 -14.48
C GLY A 185 -9.87 12.47 -14.13
N TYR A 186 -8.58 12.30 -14.41
CA TYR A 186 -7.54 13.21 -13.93
C TYR A 186 -6.34 13.33 -14.88
N SER A 187 -6.00 14.56 -15.26
CA SER A 187 -4.77 14.88 -15.99
C SER A 187 -3.68 15.40 -15.06
N CYS A 188 -2.44 14.95 -15.31
CA CYS A 188 -1.24 15.48 -14.68
C CYS A 188 -0.14 15.70 -15.73
N ALA A 189 0.72 16.68 -15.50
CA ALA A 189 1.87 16.94 -16.37
C ALA A 189 3.00 15.92 -16.13
N ARG A 190 3.16 15.51 -14.87
CA ARG A 190 4.19 14.59 -14.41
C ARG A 190 3.69 13.76 -13.23
N ALA A 191 4.42 12.69 -12.91
CA ALA A 191 4.09 11.81 -11.80
C ALA A 191 5.32 11.33 -11.04
N VAL A 192 5.14 11.00 -9.77
CA VAL A 192 6.13 10.29 -8.95
C VAL A 192 5.45 9.05 -8.40
N VAL A 193 6.07 7.88 -8.62
CA VAL A 193 5.69 6.63 -7.98
C VAL A 193 6.65 6.36 -6.84
N ILE A 194 6.12 6.14 -5.64
CA ILE A 194 6.91 5.81 -4.43
C ILE A 194 6.47 4.43 -3.95
N GLY A 195 7.41 3.47 -3.91
CA GLY A 195 7.12 2.08 -3.54
C GLY A 195 8.36 1.30 -3.10
N ASP A 196 8.19 0.06 -2.64
CA ASP A 196 9.28 -0.80 -2.16
C ASP A 196 9.42 -2.14 -2.93
N THR A 197 8.57 -2.38 -3.94
CA THR A 197 8.48 -3.67 -4.67
C THR A 197 8.46 -3.57 -6.20
N GLU A 198 8.57 -4.72 -6.88
CA GLU A 198 8.47 -4.79 -8.34
C GLU A 198 7.12 -4.34 -8.92
N GLU A 199 6.04 -4.35 -8.12
CA GLU A 199 4.71 -3.93 -8.60
C GLU A 199 4.66 -2.43 -8.89
N ASP A 200 5.46 -1.66 -8.15
CA ASP A 200 5.52 -0.21 -8.27
C ASP A 200 6.27 0.20 -9.56
N ILE A 201 7.16 -0.66 -10.06
CA ILE A 201 7.74 -0.55 -11.42
C ILE A 201 6.62 -0.60 -12.47
N GLY A 202 5.65 -1.50 -12.29
CA GLY A 202 4.50 -1.62 -13.20
C GLY A 202 3.70 -0.34 -13.30
N MET A 203 3.40 0.29 -12.16
CA MET A 203 2.71 1.59 -12.12
C MET A 203 3.53 2.70 -12.81
N HIS A 204 4.83 2.75 -12.58
CA HIS A 204 5.73 3.70 -13.23
C HIS A 204 5.74 3.53 -14.76
N ARG A 205 5.84 2.28 -15.24
CA ARG A 205 5.77 1.97 -16.68
C ARG A 205 4.45 2.39 -17.28
N THR A 206 3.32 2.10 -16.62
CA THR A 206 2.00 2.56 -17.08
C THR A 206 1.93 4.07 -17.30
N LEU A 207 2.50 4.88 -16.40
CA LEU A 207 2.55 6.34 -16.55
C LEU A 207 3.42 6.76 -17.74
N THR A 208 4.59 6.13 -17.90
CA THR A 208 5.51 6.40 -19.01
C THR A 208 4.92 6.00 -20.36
N ASP A 209 4.23 4.87 -20.45
CA ASP A 209 3.54 4.39 -21.66
C ASP A 209 2.42 5.34 -22.10
N LEU A 210 1.78 6.01 -21.13
CA LEU A 210 0.81 7.09 -21.38
C LEU A 210 1.48 8.42 -21.75
N GLY A 211 2.81 8.49 -21.81
CA GLY A 211 3.56 9.69 -22.12
C GLY A 211 3.59 10.73 -20.99
N ILE A 212 3.34 10.32 -19.74
CA ILE A 212 3.48 11.18 -18.56
C ILE A 212 4.93 11.13 -18.11
N ALA A 213 5.57 12.30 -17.95
CA ALA A 213 6.91 12.39 -17.39
C ALA A 213 6.89 11.85 -15.95
N SER A 214 7.50 10.69 -15.70
CA SER A 214 7.39 10.02 -14.41
C SER A 214 8.75 9.73 -13.77
N ARG A 215 8.76 9.66 -12.44
CA ARG A 215 9.92 9.24 -11.64
C ARG A 215 9.52 8.10 -10.70
N LEU A 216 10.40 7.11 -10.55
CA LEU A 216 10.26 6.02 -9.60
C LEU A 216 11.21 6.22 -8.42
N VAL A 217 10.64 6.31 -7.22
CA VAL A 217 11.35 6.38 -5.95
C VAL A 217 11.21 5.05 -5.23
N ALA A 218 12.30 4.30 -5.16
CA ALA A 218 12.38 3.08 -4.36
C ALA A 218 12.60 3.43 -2.88
N MET A 219 11.56 3.32 -2.06
CA MET A 219 11.59 3.62 -0.63
C MET A 219 11.84 2.34 0.18
N SER A 220 12.92 2.31 0.97
CA SER A 220 13.33 1.16 1.78
C SER A 220 13.25 -0.18 1.02
N PRO A 221 13.73 -0.26 -0.24
CA PRO A 221 13.34 -1.35 -1.14
C PRO A 221 13.87 -2.70 -0.67
N LYS A 222 12.99 -3.69 -0.61
CA LYS A 222 13.32 -5.07 -0.25
C LYS A 222 13.70 -5.92 -1.46
N ASP A 223 13.25 -5.51 -2.64
CA ASP A 223 13.50 -6.21 -3.90
C ASP A 223 14.69 -5.58 -4.66
N PRO A 224 15.69 -6.37 -5.11
CA PRO A 224 16.77 -5.87 -5.96
C PRO A 224 16.29 -5.28 -7.29
N ARG A 225 15.15 -5.74 -7.82
CA ARG A 225 14.61 -5.29 -9.12
C ARG A 225 14.22 -3.81 -9.09
N ILE A 226 13.43 -3.39 -8.10
CA ILE A 226 13.03 -1.97 -7.98
C ILE A 226 14.25 -1.07 -7.72
N ARG A 227 15.27 -1.57 -7.00
CA ARG A 227 16.53 -0.81 -6.80
C ARG A 227 17.25 -0.53 -8.12
N ALA A 228 17.18 -1.44 -9.08
CA ALA A 228 17.86 -1.30 -10.37
C ALA A 228 17.10 -0.38 -11.35
N GLU A 229 15.77 -0.29 -11.21
CA GLU A 229 14.93 0.50 -12.12
C GLU A 229 14.51 1.88 -11.57
N ALA A 230 14.69 2.13 -10.27
CA ALA A 230 14.31 3.41 -9.69
C ALA A 230 15.25 4.55 -10.07
N ASP A 231 14.68 5.72 -10.36
CA ASP A 231 15.43 6.97 -10.54
C ASP A 231 16.08 7.43 -9.24
N LEU A 232 15.44 7.13 -8.10
CA LEU A 232 15.94 7.48 -6.78
C LEU A 232 15.75 6.30 -5.82
N VAL A 233 16.82 5.89 -5.16
CA VAL A 233 16.79 4.84 -4.13
C VAL A 233 17.01 5.46 -2.76
N LEU A 234 16.01 5.37 -1.90
CA LEU A 234 16.04 5.93 -0.55
C LEU A 234 15.98 4.80 0.48
N PRO A 235 16.99 4.63 1.35
CA PRO A 235 16.96 3.59 2.38
C PRO A 235 15.94 3.88 3.50
N SER A 236 15.47 5.13 3.60
CA SER A 236 14.34 5.55 4.42
C SER A 236 13.96 7.00 4.11
N TRP A 237 12.79 7.44 4.55
CA TRP A 237 12.32 8.83 4.47
C TRP A 237 13.28 9.87 5.05
N ARG A 238 14.20 9.49 5.95
CA ARG A 238 15.21 10.40 6.50
C ARG A 238 16.24 10.86 5.47
N HIS A 239 16.40 10.11 4.38
CA HIS A 239 17.36 10.40 3.32
C HIS A 239 16.72 11.16 2.15
N ALA A 240 15.41 11.44 2.25
CA ALA A 240 14.63 12.14 1.25
C ALA A 240 14.86 13.67 1.36
N MET A 241 16.06 14.09 0.96
CA MET A 241 16.51 15.49 1.08
C MET A 241 16.17 16.31 -0.17
N GLU A 242 16.24 15.70 -1.34
CA GLU A 242 16.04 16.35 -2.64
C GLU A 242 14.71 15.94 -3.26
N HIS A 243 14.08 16.85 -3.99
CA HIS A 243 12.88 16.53 -4.77
C HIS A 243 13.21 15.52 -5.88
N PRO A 244 12.34 14.55 -6.20
CA PRO A 244 12.62 13.54 -7.25
C PRO A 244 12.87 14.08 -8.66
N PHE A 245 12.52 15.34 -8.91
CA PHE A 245 12.82 16.05 -10.17
C PHE A 245 14.02 17.01 -10.07
N GLY A 246 14.69 17.12 -8.91
CA GLY A 246 15.84 18.01 -8.70
C GLY A 246 15.50 19.49 -8.59
N GLU A 247 14.27 19.80 -8.14
CA GLU A 247 13.73 21.16 -7.96
C GLU A 247 13.82 21.64 -6.52
#